data_AF-A0A3B9ER56-F1
#
_entry.id   AF-A0A3B9ER56-F1
#
_cell.length_a   1.000
_cell.length_b   1.000
_cell.length_c   1.000
_cell.angle_alpha   90.00
_cell.angle_beta   90.00
_cell.angle_gamma   90.00
#
_symmetry.space_group_name_H-M   'P 1'
#
loop_
_entity.id
_entity.type
_entity.pdbx_description
1 polymer ?
#
loop_
_entity_poly.entity_id
_entity_poly.type
_entity_poly.pdbx_seq_one_letter_code
_entity_poly.pdbx_strand_id
1 'polypeptide(L)'
;MALSPLSSFNPLRAGSSGLRRIAVAMPLVVIVGYIVFWFTAAQTAETQVARWIERQAEQGVTVTHGEVTTGGFPFRVSLRLGTPAAHWSGGDWQGPDLTLAAAPWAWRRISWSAPGVHTLTWKHGAQREIATLTAGHLEGWGEAGDKGIASWEAWLTDGHLATPQGAFTARGLLVQFQPPDPDGGGAAAATPRESTPRLPVTVDAKGVTLPPRMGTALGDTIDRLALEVSVNGPIEPAGPWPAPALAWRDAGGVLEIKSLGISMGPLNLSGDGAVAIDGAGQPEGAFTARVTGYAETVEALRKAGMVDDGAAQAVQVVLGLLSKGPPGGPRSLDMPITVQDRRLSLGRIELVRLKPVDWFRPPLR
;
A
#
# COMPACT_ATOMS: atom_id res chain seq x y z
N MET A 1 19.09 -60.69 68.61
CA MET A 1 17.61 -60.81 68.59
C MET A 1 17.06 -59.45 68.14
N ALA A 2 17.25 -59.13 66.86
CA ALA A 2 16.23 -59.09 65.80
C ALA A 2 15.21 -57.95 65.98
N LEU A 3 15.57 -56.79 65.43
CA LEU A 3 14.74 -55.60 65.25
C LEU A 3 13.51 -55.94 64.39
N SER A 4 12.30 -55.62 64.88
CA SER A 4 11.07 -55.65 64.07
C SER A 4 10.97 -54.40 63.18
N PRO A 5 10.34 -54.51 61.99
CA PRO A 5 10.62 -53.62 60.87
C PRO A 5 9.86 -52.29 60.93
N LEU A 6 10.46 -51.27 60.32
CA LEU A 6 9.85 -49.98 59.99
C LEU A 6 8.52 -50.20 59.25
N SER A 7 7.39 -49.81 59.86
CA SER A 7 6.15 -49.65 59.13
C SER A 7 6.31 -48.50 58.15
N SER A 8 6.23 -48.80 56.86
CA SER A 8 6.20 -47.83 55.78
C SER A 8 5.01 -46.88 55.96
N PHE A 9 5.29 -45.65 56.40
CA PHE A 9 4.35 -44.54 56.25
C PHE A 9 4.23 -44.22 54.76
N ASN A 10 3.25 -44.84 54.11
CA ASN A 10 2.79 -44.41 52.80
C ASN A 10 1.43 -43.71 52.96
N PRO A 11 1.38 -42.38 53.15
CA PRO A 11 0.14 -41.64 53.04
C PRO A 11 -0.10 -41.24 51.58
N LEU A 12 -0.15 -42.22 50.67
CA LEU A 12 -0.86 -42.05 49.40
C LEU A 12 -2.23 -42.70 49.51
N ARG A 13 -3.18 -41.99 50.12
CA ARG A 13 -4.61 -41.93 49.73
C ARG A 13 -5.48 -41.38 50.86
N ALA A 14 -5.96 -40.15 50.67
CA ALA A 14 -7.38 -39.80 50.84
C ALA A 14 -7.66 -38.39 50.28
N GLY A 15 -7.21 -38.10 49.05
CA GLY A 15 -7.76 -36.98 48.28
C GLY A 15 -9.03 -37.45 47.58
N SER A 16 -10.17 -36.82 47.86
CA SER A 16 -11.51 -37.22 47.41
C SER A 16 -11.54 -37.58 45.91
N SER A 17 -12.15 -38.72 45.58
CA SER A 17 -12.32 -39.20 44.19
C SER A 17 -13.01 -38.17 43.28
N GLY A 18 -13.82 -37.29 43.87
CA GLY A 18 -14.42 -36.13 43.21
C GLY A 18 -13.38 -35.11 42.73
N LEU A 19 -12.41 -34.71 43.55
CA LEU A 19 -11.38 -33.75 43.15
C LEU A 19 -10.52 -34.28 42.00
N ARG A 20 -10.20 -35.58 41.99
CA ARG A 20 -9.45 -36.21 40.89
C ARG A 20 -10.26 -36.30 39.60
N ARG A 21 -11.55 -36.61 39.68
CA ARG A 21 -12.45 -36.63 38.50
C ARG A 21 -12.64 -35.23 37.93
N ILE A 22 -12.79 -34.22 38.78
CA ILE A 22 -12.87 -32.81 38.36
C ILE A 22 -11.55 -32.36 37.73
N ALA A 23 -10.41 -32.71 38.33
CA ALA A 23 -9.08 -32.38 37.80
C ALA A 23 -8.78 -32.99 36.43
N VAL A 24 -9.38 -34.15 36.09
CA VAL A 24 -9.25 -34.78 34.76
C VAL A 24 -10.34 -34.32 33.79
N ALA A 25 -11.57 -34.09 34.28
CA ALA A 25 -12.68 -33.66 33.43
C ALA A 25 -12.52 -32.21 32.97
N MET A 26 -11.97 -31.32 33.79
CA MET A 26 -11.83 -29.90 33.46
C MET A 26 -10.93 -29.66 32.23
N PRO A 27 -9.72 -30.24 32.11
CA PRO A 27 -8.93 -30.14 30.88
C PRO A 27 -9.67 -30.66 29.65
N LEU A 28 -10.41 -31.78 29.78
CA LEU A 28 -11.17 -32.35 28.68
C LEU A 28 -12.27 -31.38 28.21
N VAL A 29 -13.01 -30.78 29.15
CA VAL A 29 -14.05 -29.78 28.84
C VAL A 29 -13.45 -28.56 28.16
N VAL A 30 -12.28 -28.09 28.63
CA VAL A 30 -11.57 -26.96 27.99
C VAL A 30 -11.14 -27.32 26.57
N ILE A 31 -10.59 -28.52 26.34
CA ILE A 31 -10.18 -28.99 25.02
C ILE A 31 -11.39 -29.09 24.08
N VAL A 32 -12.48 -29.72 24.53
CA VAL A 32 -13.71 -29.86 23.73
C VAL A 32 -14.32 -28.49 23.45
N GLY A 33 -14.39 -27.61 24.46
CA GLY A 33 -14.88 -26.24 24.30
C GLY A 33 -14.04 -25.44 23.31
N TYR A 34 -12.72 -25.61 23.34
CA TYR A 34 -11.81 -24.98 22.37
C TYR A 34 -12.01 -25.52 20.94
N ILE A 35 -12.17 -26.83 20.79
CA ILE A 35 -12.47 -27.45 19.48
C ILE A 35 -13.76 -26.85 18.91
N VAL A 36 -14.84 -26.81 19.69
CA VAL A 36 -16.12 -26.22 19.27
C VAL A 36 -15.96 -24.73 18.91
N PHE A 37 -15.25 -23.97 19.73
CA PHE A 37 -14.94 -22.56 19.47
C PHE A 37 -14.20 -22.37 18.15
N TRP A 38 -13.15 -23.15 17.89
CA TRP A 38 -12.35 -23.05 16.67
C TRP A 38 -13.18 -23.34 15.42
N PHE A 39 -13.97 -24.42 15.41
CA PHE A 39 -14.83 -24.76 14.26
C PHE A 39 -15.92 -23.71 14.04
N THR A 40 -16.44 -23.09 15.11
CA THR A 40 -17.40 -21.99 15.00
C THR A 40 -16.75 -20.73 14.39
N ALA A 41 -15.52 -20.41 14.79
CA ALA A 41 -14.76 -19.30 14.23
C ALA A 41 -14.45 -19.53 12.73
N ALA A 42 -14.07 -20.75 12.35
CA ALA A 42 -13.83 -21.16 10.97
C ALA A 42 -15.08 -20.97 10.09
N GLN A 43 -16.24 -21.49 10.53
CA GLN A 43 -17.50 -21.35 9.81
C GLN A 43 -17.97 -19.89 9.71
N THR A 44 -17.73 -19.10 10.76
CA THR A 44 -18.01 -17.66 10.75
C THR A 44 -17.18 -16.94 9.69
N ALA A 45 -15.89 -17.28 9.58
CA ALA A 45 -15.00 -16.68 8.58
C ALA A 45 -15.47 -16.98 7.15
N GLU A 46 -15.82 -18.23 6.84
CA GLU A 46 -16.39 -18.61 5.54
C GLU A 46 -17.67 -17.82 5.21
N THR A 47 -18.57 -17.72 6.19
CA THR A 47 -19.84 -16.99 6.04
C THR A 47 -19.61 -15.50 5.78
N GLN A 48 -18.61 -14.89 6.44
CA GLN A 48 -18.28 -13.47 6.24
C GLN A 48 -17.70 -13.21 4.85
N VAL A 49 -16.88 -14.13 4.32
CA VAL A 49 -16.37 -14.05 2.95
C VAL A 49 -17.52 -14.15 1.94
N ALA A 50 -18.43 -15.11 2.11
CA ALA A 50 -19.59 -15.26 1.23
C ALA A 50 -20.48 -14.00 1.23
N ARG A 51 -20.80 -13.45 2.41
CA ARG A 51 -21.56 -12.19 2.52
C ARG A 51 -20.83 -10.99 1.94
N TRP A 52 -19.50 -10.96 2.01
CA TRP A 52 -18.74 -9.90 1.38
C TRP A 52 -18.85 -9.99 -0.15
N ILE A 53 -18.72 -11.18 -0.73
CA ILE A 53 -18.91 -11.42 -2.18
C ILE A 53 -20.30 -10.97 -2.63
N GLU A 54 -21.36 -11.32 -1.90
CA GLU A 54 -22.73 -10.90 -2.22
C GLU A 54 -22.87 -9.37 -2.22
N ARG A 55 -22.30 -8.67 -1.23
CA ARG A 55 -22.29 -7.20 -1.18
C ARG A 55 -21.50 -6.56 -2.32
N GLN A 56 -20.46 -7.23 -2.84
CA GLN A 56 -19.74 -6.72 -4.03
C GLN A 56 -20.65 -6.75 -5.27
N ALA A 57 -21.52 -7.76 -5.39
CA ALA A 57 -22.46 -7.84 -6.51
C ALA A 57 -23.48 -6.69 -6.51
N GLU A 58 -23.92 -6.24 -5.33
CA GLU A 58 -24.77 -5.03 -5.17
C GLU A 58 -24.07 -3.76 -5.65
N GLN A 59 -22.73 -3.74 -5.62
CA GLN A 59 -21.89 -2.62 -6.08
C GLN A 59 -21.46 -2.76 -7.55
N GLY A 60 -21.97 -3.77 -8.27
CA GLY A 60 -21.66 -4.01 -9.68
C GLY A 60 -20.34 -4.76 -9.90
N VAL A 61 -19.80 -5.42 -8.88
CA VAL A 61 -18.59 -6.25 -8.94
C VAL A 61 -18.95 -7.71 -8.68
N THR A 62 -18.87 -8.55 -9.71
CA THR A 62 -19.10 -9.99 -9.58
C THR A 62 -17.80 -10.70 -9.25
N VAL A 63 -17.70 -11.22 -8.02
CA VAL A 63 -16.54 -12.02 -7.59
C VAL A 63 -16.86 -13.51 -7.74
N THR A 64 -15.97 -14.24 -8.41
CA THR A 64 -16.01 -15.70 -8.53
C THR A 64 -14.75 -16.31 -7.94
N HIS A 65 -14.82 -17.57 -7.52
CA HIS A 65 -13.67 -18.30 -7.00
C HIS A 65 -13.85 -19.80 -7.25
N GLY A 66 -12.73 -20.52 -7.22
CA GLY A 66 -12.69 -21.98 -7.21
C GLY A 66 -13.03 -22.56 -5.83
N GLU A 67 -12.43 -23.71 -5.51
CA GLU A 67 -12.65 -24.37 -4.23
C GLU A 67 -12.19 -23.48 -3.05
N VAL A 68 -12.98 -23.47 -1.97
CA VAL A 68 -12.62 -22.83 -0.70
C VAL A 68 -12.24 -23.93 0.29
N THR A 69 -11.02 -23.86 0.81
CA THR A 69 -10.55 -24.81 1.83
C THR A 69 -10.19 -24.09 3.12
N THR A 70 -10.57 -24.72 4.23
CA THR A 70 -10.41 -24.14 5.57
C THR A 70 -9.47 -25.00 6.40
N GLY A 71 -8.53 -24.37 7.11
CA GLY A 71 -7.51 -25.07 7.90
C GLY A 71 -6.87 -24.19 8.97
N GLY A 72 -5.75 -24.66 9.54
CA GLY A 72 -4.95 -23.89 10.50
C GLY A 72 -5.15 -24.24 11.98
N PHE A 73 -5.99 -25.24 12.29
CA PHE A 73 -6.19 -25.72 13.66
C PHE A 73 -4.85 -26.11 14.32
N PRO A 74 -4.64 -25.80 15.61
CA PRO A 74 -5.55 -25.06 16.50
C PRO A 74 -5.35 -23.55 16.49
N PHE A 75 -4.24 -23.03 15.97
CA PHE A 75 -3.79 -21.67 16.30
C PHE A 75 -4.23 -20.56 15.34
N ARG A 76 -4.70 -20.92 14.13
CA ARG A 76 -5.18 -19.97 13.12
C ARG A 76 -6.40 -20.52 12.41
N VAL A 77 -7.26 -19.64 11.92
CA VAL A 77 -8.26 -19.96 10.91
C VAL A 77 -7.68 -19.47 9.59
N SER A 78 -7.44 -20.38 8.66
CA SER A 78 -6.89 -20.10 7.34
C SER A 78 -7.90 -20.49 6.29
N LEU A 79 -8.27 -19.56 5.41
CA LEU A 79 -9.13 -19.78 4.25
C LEU A 79 -8.28 -19.65 2.99
N ARG A 80 -8.25 -20.68 2.15
CA ARG A 80 -7.64 -20.62 0.82
C ARG A 80 -8.75 -20.63 -0.23
N LEU A 81 -8.80 -19.56 -1.02
CA LEU A 81 -9.69 -19.41 -2.16
C LEU A 81 -8.90 -19.72 -3.43
N GLY A 82 -9.32 -20.75 -4.17
CA GLY A 82 -8.70 -21.10 -5.45
C GLY A 82 -9.00 -20.06 -6.53
N THR A 83 -7.98 -19.59 -7.24
CA THR A 83 -8.08 -18.73 -8.44
C THR A 83 -9.26 -17.73 -8.44
N PRO A 84 -9.33 -16.81 -7.45
CA PRO A 84 -10.37 -15.80 -7.40
C PRO A 84 -10.31 -14.90 -8.64
N ALA A 85 -11.48 -14.48 -9.10
CA ALA A 85 -11.63 -13.53 -10.19
C ALA A 85 -12.72 -12.51 -9.85
N ALA A 86 -12.59 -11.30 -10.40
CA ALA A 86 -13.55 -10.22 -10.21
C ALA A 86 -13.88 -9.59 -11.57
N HIS A 87 -15.16 -9.39 -11.85
CA HIS A 87 -15.66 -8.74 -13.04
C HIS A 87 -16.42 -7.47 -12.67
N TRP A 88 -16.17 -6.37 -13.39
CA TRP A 88 -16.94 -5.13 -13.31
C TRP A 88 -17.19 -4.57 -14.71
N SER A 89 -18.03 -3.54 -14.82
CA SER A 89 -18.42 -2.94 -16.11
C SER A 89 -17.23 -2.54 -17.02
N GLY A 90 -16.11 -2.17 -16.40
CA GLY A 90 -14.91 -1.66 -17.06
C GLY A 90 -13.78 -2.67 -17.27
N GLY A 91 -13.88 -3.89 -16.74
CA GLY A 91 -12.75 -4.82 -16.76
C GLY A 91 -12.94 -6.11 -15.98
N ASP A 92 -11.90 -6.92 -16.00
CA ASP A 92 -11.80 -8.20 -15.32
C ASP A 92 -10.45 -8.31 -14.62
N TRP A 93 -10.43 -8.90 -13.44
CA TRP A 93 -9.22 -9.30 -12.74
C TRP A 93 -9.27 -10.80 -12.47
N GLN A 94 -8.15 -11.49 -12.64
CA GLN A 94 -7.96 -12.88 -12.25
C GLN A 94 -6.67 -13.00 -11.47
N GLY A 95 -6.74 -13.62 -10.29
CA GLY A 95 -5.61 -13.82 -9.40
C GLY A 95 -5.19 -15.29 -9.25
N PRO A 96 -4.03 -15.53 -8.64
CA PRO A 96 -3.63 -16.84 -8.14
C PRO A 96 -4.40 -17.17 -6.85
N ASP A 97 -4.13 -18.33 -6.27
CA ASP A 97 -4.76 -18.72 -5.00
C ASP A 97 -4.53 -17.67 -3.89
N LEU A 98 -5.63 -17.24 -3.27
CA LEU A 98 -5.63 -16.27 -2.19
C LEU A 98 -5.74 -17.01 -0.86
N THR A 99 -4.77 -16.82 0.03
CA THR A 99 -4.85 -17.30 1.41
C THR A 99 -5.16 -16.13 2.33
N LEU A 100 -6.22 -16.25 3.14
CA LEU A 100 -6.56 -15.37 4.25
C LEU A 100 -6.32 -16.10 5.56
N ALA A 101 -5.80 -15.44 6.58
CA ALA A 101 -5.60 -16.05 7.89
C ALA A 101 -5.78 -15.06 9.04
N ALA A 102 -6.35 -15.54 10.15
CA ALA A 102 -6.44 -14.80 11.40
C ALA A 102 -6.32 -15.74 12.59
N ALA A 103 -5.88 -15.24 13.75
CA ALA A 103 -5.99 -16.01 14.99
C ALA A 103 -7.47 -16.06 15.42
N PRO A 104 -7.98 -17.20 15.96
CA PRO A 104 -9.39 -17.34 16.35
C PRO A 104 -9.86 -16.27 17.34
N TRP A 105 -8.97 -15.79 18.21
CA TRP A 105 -9.23 -14.75 19.21
C TRP A 105 -8.89 -13.32 18.76
N ALA A 106 -8.23 -13.15 17.61
CA ALA A 106 -7.83 -11.85 17.06
C ALA A 106 -8.34 -11.67 15.62
N TRP A 107 -9.63 -11.96 15.41
CA TRP A 107 -10.28 -12.01 14.09
C TRP A 107 -10.23 -10.69 13.30
N ARG A 108 -10.03 -9.56 13.98
CA ARG A 108 -9.90 -8.25 13.33
C ARG A 108 -8.59 -8.13 12.55
N ARG A 109 -7.53 -8.81 12.98
CA ARG A 109 -6.21 -8.79 12.32
C ARG A 109 -6.12 -9.97 11.37
N ILE A 110 -6.18 -9.65 10.08
CA ILE A 110 -6.22 -10.62 8.99
C ILE A 110 -4.94 -10.47 8.20
N SER A 111 -4.14 -11.54 8.10
CA SER A 111 -3.06 -11.63 7.11
C SER A 111 -3.56 -12.26 5.84
N TRP A 112 -2.94 -11.92 4.73
CA TRP A 112 -3.29 -12.43 3.42
C TRP A 112 -2.05 -12.64 2.55
N SER A 113 -2.12 -13.57 1.60
CA SER A 113 -1.04 -13.89 0.68
C SER A 113 -1.63 -14.37 -0.65
N ALA A 114 -1.12 -13.82 -1.77
CA ALA A 114 -1.53 -14.14 -3.13
C ALA A 114 -0.33 -14.04 -4.11
N PRO A 115 0.75 -14.83 -3.91
CA PRO A 115 1.88 -14.87 -4.82
C PRO A 115 1.48 -15.51 -6.16
N GLY A 116 2.18 -15.15 -7.24
CA GLY A 116 1.92 -15.69 -8.57
C GLY A 116 1.43 -14.64 -9.56
N VAL A 117 0.63 -15.09 -10.53
CA VAL A 117 0.24 -14.29 -11.70
C VAL A 117 -1.13 -13.67 -11.50
N HIS A 118 -1.19 -12.35 -11.57
CA HIS A 118 -2.40 -11.54 -11.56
C HIS A 118 -2.60 -10.96 -12.96
N THR A 119 -3.76 -11.21 -13.57
CA THR A 119 -4.11 -10.67 -14.87
C THR A 119 -5.23 -9.66 -14.70
N LEU A 120 -4.95 -8.42 -15.10
CA LEU A 120 -5.91 -7.34 -15.14
C LEU A 120 -6.23 -7.04 -16.59
N THR A 121 -7.51 -6.99 -16.94
CA THR A 121 -7.98 -6.53 -18.23
C THR A 121 -8.95 -5.38 -18.05
N TRP A 122 -8.87 -4.37 -18.92
CA TRP A 122 -9.78 -3.24 -18.87
C TRP A 122 -10.13 -2.78 -20.28
N LYS A 123 -11.23 -2.05 -20.38
CA LYS A 123 -11.67 -1.43 -21.63
C LYS A 123 -11.12 -0.01 -21.74
N HIS A 124 -10.51 0.28 -22.87
CA HIS A 124 -10.09 1.62 -23.29
C HIS A 124 -10.79 1.96 -24.62
N GLY A 125 -11.92 2.67 -24.54
CA GLY A 125 -12.78 2.90 -25.69
C GLY A 125 -13.32 1.57 -26.24
N ALA A 126 -12.98 1.25 -27.49
CA ALA A 126 -13.31 -0.05 -28.10
C ALA A 126 -12.22 -1.12 -27.91
N GLN A 127 -11.03 -0.75 -27.41
CA GLN A 127 -9.91 -1.66 -27.25
C GLN A 127 -9.89 -2.28 -25.85
N ARG A 128 -9.45 -3.54 -25.77
CA ARG A 128 -9.25 -4.25 -24.52
C ARG A 128 -7.75 -4.30 -24.24
N GLU A 129 -7.34 -3.74 -23.11
CA GLU A 129 -5.96 -3.76 -22.65
C GLU A 129 -5.79 -4.81 -21.56
N ILE A 130 -4.56 -5.31 -21.42
CA ILE A 130 -4.19 -6.37 -20.49
C ILE A 130 -2.88 -5.98 -19.82
N ALA A 131 -2.84 -6.10 -18.49
CA ALA A 131 -1.64 -6.05 -17.69
C ALA A 131 -1.50 -7.33 -16.88
N THR A 132 -0.28 -7.86 -16.81
CA THR A 132 0.03 -9.08 -16.07
C THR A 132 1.09 -8.77 -15.04
N LEU A 133 0.75 -8.89 -13.76
CA LEU A 133 1.67 -8.81 -12.64
C LEU A 133 2.07 -10.23 -12.23
N THR A 134 3.36 -10.54 -12.35
CA THR A 134 3.96 -11.73 -11.70
C THR A 134 4.60 -11.27 -10.41
N ALA A 135 4.12 -11.78 -9.28
CA ALA A 135 4.65 -11.47 -7.96
C ALA A 135 5.37 -12.70 -7.38
N GLY A 136 6.67 -12.57 -7.08
CA GLY A 136 7.40 -13.61 -6.33
C GLY A 136 6.82 -13.80 -4.93
N HIS A 137 6.60 -12.68 -4.23
CA HIS A 137 5.79 -12.65 -3.01
C HIS A 137 4.83 -11.47 -3.08
N LEU A 138 3.57 -11.70 -2.73
CA LEU A 138 2.59 -10.64 -2.55
C LEU A 138 1.73 -11.03 -1.35
N GLU A 139 1.92 -10.31 -0.25
CA GLU A 139 1.27 -10.62 1.01
C GLU A 139 1.16 -9.36 1.85
N GLY A 140 0.40 -9.45 2.93
CA GLY A 140 0.13 -8.31 3.77
C GLY A 140 -0.73 -8.67 4.97
N TRP A 141 -1.12 -7.63 5.68
CA TRP A 141 -2.09 -7.74 6.75
C TRP A 141 -2.97 -6.50 6.79
N GLY A 142 -4.13 -6.64 7.43
CA GLY A 142 -5.02 -5.52 7.70
C GLY A 142 -5.78 -5.73 9.00
N GLU A 143 -6.25 -4.63 9.56
CA GLU A 143 -7.08 -4.61 10.74
C GLU A 143 -8.48 -4.09 10.38
N ALA A 144 -9.51 -4.88 10.67
CA ALA A 144 -10.89 -4.48 10.43
C ALA A 144 -11.36 -3.50 11.51
N GLY A 145 -11.69 -2.27 11.12
CA GLY A 145 -12.35 -1.25 11.92
C GLY A 145 -13.88 -1.38 11.90
N ASP A 146 -14.56 -0.57 12.71
CA ASP A 146 -16.02 -0.63 12.84
C ASP A 146 -16.75 -0.13 11.57
N LYS A 147 -16.08 0.70 10.76
CA LYS A 147 -16.59 1.29 9.51
C LYS A 147 -15.84 0.85 8.25
N GLY A 148 -14.97 -0.15 8.33
CA GLY A 148 -14.14 -0.58 7.20
C GLY A 148 -12.76 -1.04 7.61
N ILE A 149 -11.74 -0.76 6.80
CA ILE A 149 -10.35 -1.11 7.10
C ILE A 149 -9.75 -0.02 7.98
N ALA A 150 -9.26 -0.38 9.17
CA ALA A 150 -8.62 0.52 10.12
C ALA A 150 -7.14 0.74 9.78
N SER A 151 -6.44 -0.31 9.37
CA SER A 151 -5.07 -0.25 8.89
C SER A 151 -4.83 -1.38 7.89
N TRP A 152 -3.90 -1.18 6.97
CA TRP A 152 -3.43 -2.25 6.10
C TRP A 152 -1.99 -2.01 5.66
N GLU A 153 -1.30 -3.11 5.39
CA GLU A 153 0.05 -3.13 4.86
C GLU A 153 0.12 -4.25 3.82
N ALA A 154 0.74 -3.96 2.69
CA ALA A 154 1.00 -4.92 1.63
C ALA A 154 2.44 -4.77 1.16
N TRP A 155 3.13 -5.88 0.99
CA TRP A 155 4.43 -5.90 0.35
C TRP A 155 4.46 -6.86 -0.84
N LEU A 156 5.16 -6.39 -1.86
CA LEU A 156 5.48 -7.11 -3.08
C LEU A 156 7.00 -7.23 -3.18
N THR A 157 7.50 -8.43 -3.43
CA THR A 157 8.91 -8.66 -3.78
C THR A 157 9.01 -9.41 -5.09
N ASP A 158 10.08 -9.13 -5.84
CA ASP A 158 10.32 -9.67 -7.18
C ASP A 158 9.10 -9.50 -8.10
N GLY A 159 8.58 -8.28 -8.15
CA GLY A 159 7.43 -7.92 -8.96
C GLY A 159 7.83 -7.68 -10.42
N HIS A 160 7.10 -8.27 -11.35
CA HIS A 160 7.22 -8.02 -12.78
C HIS A 160 5.85 -7.69 -13.36
N LEU A 161 5.63 -6.44 -13.75
CA LEU A 161 4.39 -5.97 -14.35
C LEU A 161 4.57 -5.78 -15.86
N ALA A 162 3.97 -6.65 -16.66
CA ALA A 162 3.87 -6.48 -18.10
C ALA A 162 2.64 -5.63 -18.44
N THR A 163 2.82 -4.53 -19.16
CA THR A 163 1.75 -3.65 -19.64
C THR A 163 1.85 -3.46 -21.16
N PRO A 164 0.82 -2.93 -21.85
CA PRO A 164 0.92 -2.58 -23.27
C PRO A 164 2.07 -1.60 -23.59
N GLN A 165 2.45 -0.77 -22.62
CA GLN A 165 3.48 0.26 -22.72
C GLN A 165 4.89 -0.31 -22.47
N GLY A 166 4.99 -1.48 -21.84
CA GLY A 166 6.22 -2.20 -21.59
C GLY A 166 6.22 -2.91 -20.23
N ALA A 167 7.34 -3.56 -19.92
CA ALA A 167 7.53 -4.24 -18.65
C ALA A 167 8.14 -3.30 -17.61
N PHE A 168 7.62 -3.36 -16.39
CA PHE A 168 8.21 -2.80 -15.19
C PHE A 168 8.66 -3.93 -14.29
N THR A 169 9.77 -3.74 -13.59
CA THR A 169 10.16 -4.65 -12.50
C THR A 169 10.35 -3.86 -11.22
N ALA A 170 10.14 -4.49 -10.08
CA ALA A 170 10.41 -3.91 -8.77
C ALA A 170 11.00 -4.98 -7.85
N ARG A 171 12.14 -4.70 -7.23
CA ARG A 171 12.73 -5.61 -6.23
C ARG A 171 11.88 -5.65 -4.96
N GLY A 172 11.32 -4.51 -4.57
CA GLY A 172 10.42 -4.40 -3.43
C GLY A 172 9.47 -3.23 -3.59
N LEU A 173 8.23 -3.40 -3.14
CA LEU A 173 7.22 -2.37 -2.99
C LEU A 173 6.46 -2.63 -1.69
N LEU A 174 6.42 -1.65 -0.81
CA LEU A 174 5.62 -1.62 0.41
C LEU A 174 4.57 -0.53 0.23
N VAL A 175 3.31 -0.86 0.48
CA VAL A 175 2.23 0.12 0.61
C VAL A 175 1.56 -0.08 1.95
N GLN A 176 1.42 0.99 2.71
CA GLN A 176 0.81 0.96 4.02
C GLN A 176 -0.18 2.10 4.20
N PHE A 177 -1.22 1.82 4.96
CA PHE A 177 -2.18 2.75 5.49
C PHE A 177 -2.28 2.52 6.99
N GLN A 178 -1.85 3.50 7.76
CA GLN A 178 -1.94 3.44 9.21
C GLN A 178 -2.35 4.83 9.72
N PRO A 179 -3.61 5.01 10.12
CA PRO A 179 -4.05 6.21 10.80
C PRO A 179 -3.15 6.47 12.01
N PRO A 180 -2.78 7.73 12.29
CA PRO A 180 -2.12 8.06 13.54
C PRO A 180 -3.00 7.61 14.71
N ASP A 181 -2.39 6.96 15.70
CA ASP A 181 -3.06 6.52 16.93
C ASP A 181 -3.77 7.73 17.58
N PRO A 182 -5.10 7.71 17.75
CA PRO A 182 -5.81 8.81 18.39
C PRO A 182 -5.33 9.07 19.83
N ASP A 183 -4.75 8.06 20.49
CA ASP A 183 -4.33 8.12 21.90
C ASP A 183 -2.81 8.23 22.08
N GLY A 184 -2.07 8.53 20.99
CA GLY A 184 -0.62 8.77 21.03
C GLY A 184 -0.27 10.00 21.87
N GLY A 185 -0.05 9.79 23.18
CA GLY A 185 0.32 10.77 24.19
C GLY A 185 1.67 11.47 24.00
N GLY A 186 1.83 12.17 22.88
CA GLY A 186 2.84 13.21 22.69
C GLY A 186 2.25 14.56 23.06
N ALA A 187 2.59 15.08 24.23
CA ALA A 187 2.21 16.40 24.69
C ALA A 187 2.84 17.50 23.80
N ALA A 188 2.20 17.78 22.66
CA ALA A 188 2.20 19.04 21.89
C ALA A 188 1.58 18.78 20.51
N ALA A 189 0.26 18.65 20.44
CA ALA A 189 -0.44 18.76 19.16
C ALA A 189 -1.71 19.57 19.36
N ALA A 190 -1.83 20.59 18.52
CA ALA A 190 -2.82 21.64 18.54
C ALA A 190 -4.27 21.11 18.59
N THR A 191 -5.13 21.95 19.16
CA THR A 191 -6.60 21.88 19.09
C THR A 191 -7.13 21.19 17.82
N PRO A 192 -8.03 20.20 17.92
CA PRO A 192 -8.73 19.65 16.77
C PRO A 192 -9.73 20.69 16.27
N ARG A 193 -9.29 21.57 15.37
CA ARG A 193 -10.14 22.40 14.52
C ARG A 193 -9.84 22.06 13.08
N GLU A 194 -10.44 20.96 12.65
CA GLU A 194 -10.95 20.66 11.31
C GLU A 194 -11.12 19.15 11.23
N SER A 195 -12.36 18.70 11.35
CA SER A 195 -12.81 17.32 11.21
C SER A 195 -12.74 16.87 9.75
N THR A 196 -11.59 17.05 9.11
CA THR A 196 -11.34 16.61 7.74
C THR A 196 -10.68 15.23 7.82
N PRO A 197 -11.27 14.19 7.22
CA PRO A 197 -10.65 12.88 7.15
C PRO A 197 -9.25 13.02 6.53
N ARG A 198 -8.25 12.45 7.21
CA ARG A 198 -6.87 12.36 6.73
C ARG A 198 -6.57 10.89 6.51
N LEU A 199 -6.30 10.50 5.27
CA LEU A 199 -5.94 9.13 4.92
C LEU A 199 -4.42 9.07 4.66
N PRO A 200 -3.59 8.79 5.69
CA PRO A 200 -2.15 8.67 5.50
C PRO A 200 -1.81 7.38 4.77
N VAL A 201 -1.16 7.50 3.62
CA VAL A 201 -0.65 6.39 2.82
C VAL A 201 0.85 6.55 2.68
N THR A 202 1.60 5.48 2.92
CA THR A 202 3.03 5.43 2.61
C THR A 202 3.28 4.42 1.50
N VAL A 203 4.18 4.78 0.58
CA VAL A 203 4.69 3.93 -0.49
C VAL A 203 6.21 3.94 -0.41
N ASP A 204 6.84 2.78 -0.28
CA ASP A 204 8.30 2.62 -0.43
C ASP A 204 8.56 1.59 -1.53
N ALA A 205 9.24 1.98 -2.60
CA ALA A 205 9.62 1.11 -3.70
C ALA A 205 11.13 1.13 -3.90
N LYS A 206 11.70 -0.02 -4.24
CA LYS A 206 13.14 -0.24 -4.38
C LYS A 206 13.45 -0.91 -5.69
N GLY A 207 14.44 -0.35 -6.40
CA GLY A 207 14.92 -0.87 -7.68
C GLY A 207 13.79 -1.12 -8.67
N VAL A 208 13.06 -0.06 -9.00
CA VAL A 208 12.00 -0.10 -10.01
C VAL A 208 12.63 0.14 -11.38
N THR A 209 12.66 -0.85 -12.25
CA THR A 209 13.11 -0.68 -13.64
C THR A 209 11.93 -0.30 -14.51
N LEU A 210 12.11 0.76 -15.28
CA LEU A 210 11.14 1.36 -16.19
C LEU A 210 11.29 0.77 -17.60
N PRO A 211 10.22 0.70 -18.39
CA PRO A 211 10.30 0.23 -19.76
C PRO A 211 11.16 1.17 -20.62
N PRO A 212 12.00 0.65 -21.54
CA PRO A 212 12.90 1.47 -22.35
C PRO A 212 12.23 2.60 -23.14
N ARG A 213 10.95 2.42 -23.50
CA ARG A 213 10.14 3.39 -24.23
C ARG A 213 9.83 4.67 -23.44
N MET A 214 9.99 4.66 -22.11
CA MET A 214 9.87 5.88 -21.31
C MET A 214 11.03 6.85 -21.52
N GLY A 215 12.16 6.38 -22.10
CA GLY A 215 13.23 7.25 -22.57
C GLY A 215 13.82 8.15 -21.48
N THR A 216 13.99 7.65 -20.26
CA THR A 216 14.51 8.44 -19.14
C THR A 216 15.97 8.81 -19.40
N ALA A 217 16.27 10.11 -19.35
CA ALA A 217 17.64 10.61 -19.54
C ALA A 217 18.59 10.21 -18.39
N LEU A 218 18.04 9.79 -17.25
CA LEU A 218 18.75 9.57 -15.99
C LEU A 218 19.08 8.10 -15.70
N GLY A 219 18.85 7.22 -16.68
CA GLY A 219 18.89 5.75 -16.51
C GLY A 219 17.48 5.18 -16.37
N ASP A 220 17.36 3.86 -16.50
CA ASP A 220 16.08 3.14 -16.55
C ASP A 220 15.59 2.65 -15.17
N THR A 221 16.35 2.90 -14.10
CA THR A 221 16.07 2.32 -12.78
C THR A 221 15.93 3.41 -11.73
N ILE A 222 14.80 3.41 -11.04
CA ILE A 222 14.57 4.16 -9.80
C ILE A 222 15.10 3.30 -8.65
N ASP A 223 16.23 3.68 -8.08
CA ASP A 223 16.84 2.93 -6.97
C ASP A 223 15.96 2.94 -5.72
N ARG A 224 15.36 4.10 -5.44
CA ARG A 224 14.42 4.28 -4.33
C ARG A 224 13.35 5.30 -4.67
N LEU A 225 12.12 4.97 -4.33
CA LEU A 225 10.98 5.89 -4.22
C LEU A 225 10.41 5.74 -2.81
N ALA A 226 10.31 6.82 -2.06
CA ALA A 226 9.63 6.88 -0.77
C ALA A 226 8.62 8.04 -0.81
N LEU A 227 7.38 7.77 -0.46
CA LEU A 227 6.30 8.74 -0.49
C LEU A 227 5.44 8.55 0.75
N GLU A 228 5.26 9.61 1.54
CA GLU A 228 4.23 9.70 2.57
C GLU A 228 3.24 10.80 2.18
N VAL A 229 2.00 10.40 1.96
CA VAL A 229 0.92 11.28 1.51
C VAL A 229 -0.26 11.19 2.46
N SER A 230 -0.98 12.28 2.67
CA SER A 230 -2.27 12.32 3.33
C SER A 230 -3.32 12.77 2.34
N VAL A 231 -4.32 11.93 2.08
CA VAL A 231 -5.49 12.34 1.29
C VAL A 231 -6.44 13.07 2.23
N ASN A 232 -6.61 14.37 2.01
CA ASN A 232 -7.44 15.24 2.81
C ASN A 232 -8.73 15.57 2.04
N GLY A 233 -9.87 15.53 2.73
CA GLY A 233 -11.19 15.83 2.17
C GLY A 233 -12.19 14.70 2.42
N PRO A 234 -13.48 14.89 2.12
CA PRO A 234 -14.47 13.83 2.24
C PRO A 234 -14.17 12.75 1.20
N ILE A 235 -13.85 11.54 1.68
CA ILE A 235 -13.68 10.36 0.84
C ILE A 235 -14.98 9.56 0.96
N GLU A 236 -15.80 9.61 -0.09
CA GLU A 236 -16.98 8.75 -0.18
C GLU A 236 -16.55 7.38 -0.76
N PRO A 237 -16.69 6.28 -0.02
CA PRO A 237 -16.20 4.97 -0.45
C PRO A 237 -17.10 4.28 -1.51
N ALA A 238 -18.18 4.94 -1.95
CA ALA A 238 -19.23 4.31 -2.74
C ALA A 238 -19.25 4.78 -4.20
N GLY A 239 -19.40 3.83 -5.12
CA GLY A 239 -19.62 4.07 -6.54
C GLY A 239 -18.41 3.70 -7.42
N PRO A 240 -18.63 3.43 -8.71
CA PRO A 240 -17.57 3.06 -9.63
C PRO A 240 -16.63 4.25 -9.88
N TRP A 241 -15.34 3.96 -10.03
CA TRP A 241 -14.39 4.94 -10.58
C TRP A 241 -14.90 5.44 -11.95
N PRO A 242 -14.84 6.75 -12.25
CA PRO A 242 -14.16 7.83 -11.53
C PRO A 242 -14.99 8.65 -10.54
N ALA A 243 -16.27 8.33 -10.34
CA ALA A 243 -17.18 9.21 -9.61
C ALA A 243 -16.70 9.63 -8.20
N PRO A 244 -16.16 8.72 -7.36
CA PRO A 244 -15.62 9.09 -6.04
C PRO A 244 -14.48 10.11 -6.11
N ALA A 245 -13.61 10.01 -7.11
CA ALA A 245 -12.47 10.91 -7.26
C ALA A 245 -12.89 12.31 -7.73
N LEU A 246 -13.91 12.38 -8.59
CA LEU A 246 -14.51 13.65 -9.00
C LEU A 246 -15.22 14.33 -7.82
N ALA A 247 -15.99 13.57 -7.03
CA ALA A 247 -16.64 14.09 -5.83
C ALA A 247 -15.63 14.61 -4.80
N TRP A 248 -14.53 13.87 -4.57
CA TRP A 248 -13.44 14.30 -3.70
C TRP A 248 -12.79 15.61 -4.19
N ARG A 249 -12.52 15.72 -5.49
CA ARG A 249 -12.01 16.96 -6.10
C ARG A 249 -12.99 18.12 -5.90
N ASP A 250 -14.25 17.92 -6.25
CA ASP A 250 -15.29 18.96 -6.23
C ASP A 250 -15.58 19.43 -4.79
N ALA A 251 -15.28 18.60 -3.80
CA ALA A 251 -15.30 18.94 -2.38
C ALA A 251 -14.03 19.66 -1.86
N GLY A 252 -13.12 20.05 -2.76
CA GLY A 252 -11.87 20.73 -2.40
C GLY A 252 -10.78 19.81 -1.85
N GLY A 253 -10.78 18.55 -2.27
CA GLY A 253 -9.80 17.55 -1.85
C GLY A 253 -8.35 17.96 -2.17
N VAL A 254 -7.45 17.68 -1.23
CA VAL A 254 -6.01 17.96 -1.35
C VAL A 254 -5.20 16.73 -0.98
N LEU A 255 -4.20 16.37 -1.79
CA LEU A 255 -3.14 15.44 -1.40
C LEU A 255 -2.01 16.24 -0.77
N GLU A 256 -1.83 16.06 0.53
CA GLU A 256 -0.70 16.61 1.27
C GLU A 256 0.46 15.61 1.25
N ILE A 257 1.56 15.97 0.60
CA ILE A 257 2.78 15.18 0.54
C ILE A 257 3.66 15.60 1.71
N LYS A 258 3.71 14.78 2.75
CA LYS A 258 4.53 15.03 3.93
C LYS A 258 6.00 14.77 3.65
N SER A 259 6.29 13.74 2.87
CA SER A 259 7.63 13.46 2.40
C SER A 259 7.62 12.75 1.05
N LEU A 260 8.53 13.16 0.19
CA LEU A 260 8.89 12.53 -1.07
C LEU A 260 10.41 12.32 -1.06
N GLY A 261 10.84 11.17 -1.53
CA GLY A 261 12.25 10.83 -1.75
C GLY A 261 12.39 10.00 -3.02
N ILE A 262 13.22 10.45 -3.96
CA ILE A 262 13.51 9.76 -5.22
C ILE A 262 15.02 9.71 -5.41
N SER A 263 15.54 8.52 -5.71
CA SER A 263 16.92 8.32 -6.16
C SER A 263 16.90 7.60 -7.52
N MET A 264 17.46 8.24 -8.55
CA MET A 264 17.52 7.71 -9.92
C MET A 264 18.77 8.23 -10.63
N GLY A 265 19.74 7.35 -10.85
CA GLY A 265 21.02 7.72 -11.46
C GLY A 265 21.70 8.86 -10.68
N PRO A 266 22.07 10.00 -11.32
CA PRO A 266 22.65 11.12 -10.59
C PRO A 266 21.64 11.91 -9.75
N LEU A 267 20.34 11.80 -10.04
CA LEU A 267 19.30 12.58 -9.38
C LEU A 267 18.98 12.01 -8.00
N ASN A 268 19.13 12.84 -6.98
CA ASN A 268 18.50 12.61 -5.68
C ASN A 268 17.62 13.82 -5.35
N LEU A 269 16.33 13.55 -5.15
CA LEU A 269 15.31 14.54 -4.87
C LEU A 269 14.62 14.16 -3.57
N SER A 270 14.46 15.14 -2.67
CA SER A 270 13.54 15.02 -1.55
C SER A 270 12.66 16.26 -1.45
N GLY A 271 11.51 16.15 -0.82
CA GLY A 271 10.64 17.31 -0.66
C GLY A 271 9.31 17.01 0.02
N ASP A 272 8.51 18.06 0.12
CA ASP A 272 7.16 18.07 0.66
C ASP A 272 6.32 19.06 -0.15
N GLY A 273 5.00 18.96 -0.04
CA GLY A 273 4.12 19.87 -0.77
C GLY A 273 2.66 19.49 -0.69
N ALA A 274 1.85 20.15 -1.51
CA ALA A 274 0.43 19.88 -1.63
C ALA A 274 0.03 19.88 -3.11
N VAL A 275 -0.85 18.94 -3.46
CA VAL A 275 -1.41 18.79 -4.80
C VAL A 275 -2.92 18.75 -4.72
N ALA A 276 -3.56 19.57 -5.52
CA ALA A 276 -4.99 19.52 -5.80
C ALA A 276 -5.22 19.13 -7.27
N ILE A 277 -6.46 18.85 -7.62
CA ILE A 277 -6.88 18.66 -9.01
C ILE A 277 -7.70 19.87 -9.43
N ASP A 278 -7.29 20.54 -10.49
CA ASP A 278 -7.96 21.73 -11.03
C ASP A 278 -9.30 21.39 -11.71
N GLY A 279 -10.03 22.42 -12.13
CA GLY A 279 -11.32 22.26 -12.81
C GLY A 279 -11.25 21.49 -14.14
N ALA A 280 -10.08 21.47 -14.80
CA ALA A 280 -9.81 20.70 -16.01
C ALA A 280 -9.34 19.25 -15.72
N GLY A 281 -9.33 18.84 -14.45
CA GLY A 281 -8.87 17.53 -14.04
C GLY A 281 -7.34 17.38 -14.08
N GLN A 282 -6.59 18.48 -14.06
CA GLN A 282 -5.12 18.47 -14.08
C GLN A 282 -4.56 18.71 -12.68
N PRO A 283 -3.41 18.12 -12.34
CA PRO A 283 -2.78 18.40 -11.05
C PRO A 283 -2.31 19.86 -11.00
N GLU A 284 -2.57 20.52 -9.89
CA GLU A 284 -1.97 21.79 -9.53
C GLU A 284 -1.40 21.73 -8.12
N GLY A 285 -0.26 22.34 -7.87
CA GLY A 285 0.39 22.18 -6.58
C GLY A 285 1.67 22.97 -6.43
N ALA A 286 2.12 23.05 -5.18
CA ALA A 286 3.37 23.68 -4.80
C ALA A 286 4.15 22.74 -3.89
N PHE A 287 5.46 22.71 -4.09
CA PHE A 287 6.38 21.80 -3.42
C PHE A 287 7.64 22.55 -3.03
N THR A 288 8.21 22.18 -1.89
CA THR A 288 9.60 22.51 -1.58
C THR A 288 10.43 21.27 -1.86
N ALA A 289 11.40 21.40 -2.77
CA ALA A 289 12.28 20.29 -3.12
C ALA A 289 13.73 20.63 -2.80
N ARG A 290 14.43 19.66 -2.21
CA ARG A 290 15.87 19.59 -2.09
C ARG A 290 16.41 18.65 -3.16
N VAL A 291 17.33 19.15 -3.98
CA VAL A 291 17.94 18.38 -5.07
C VAL A 291 19.46 18.32 -4.89
N THR A 292 20.04 17.14 -5.06
CA THR A 292 21.50 16.93 -5.20
C THR A 292 21.79 16.16 -6.49
N GLY A 293 23.02 16.29 -7.01
CA GLY A 293 23.39 15.73 -8.32
C GLY A 293 22.71 16.45 -9.50
N TYR A 294 22.34 17.71 -9.28
CA TYR A 294 21.63 18.54 -10.26
C TYR A 294 22.46 18.82 -11.52
N ALA A 295 23.79 18.92 -11.41
CA ALA A 295 24.63 19.32 -12.54
C ALA A 295 24.69 18.19 -13.58
N GLU A 296 24.91 16.98 -13.09
CA GLU A 296 24.89 15.74 -13.85
C GLU A 296 23.48 15.45 -14.39
N THR A 297 22.43 15.73 -13.61
CA THR A 297 21.03 15.61 -14.03
C THR A 297 20.71 16.55 -15.20
N VAL A 298 21.05 17.83 -15.09
CA VAL A 298 20.82 18.83 -16.16
C VAL A 298 21.58 18.45 -17.42
N GLU A 299 22.84 18.01 -17.30
CA GLU A 299 23.63 17.60 -18.45
C GLU A 299 23.07 16.33 -19.12
N ALA A 300 22.57 15.37 -18.34
CA ALA A 300 21.90 14.18 -18.86
C ALA A 300 20.63 14.54 -19.65
N LEU A 301 19.80 15.44 -19.09
CA LEU A 301 18.57 15.94 -19.75
C LEU A 301 18.88 16.73 -21.03
N ARG A 302 19.95 17.54 -21.02
CA ARG A 302 20.44 18.29 -22.18
C ARG A 302 20.89 17.36 -23.29
N LYS A 303 21.71 16.34 -22.97
CA LYS A 303 22.15 15.31 -23.93
C LYS A 303 21.00 14.51 -24.53
N ALA A 304 19.92 14.32 -23.76
CA ALA A 304 18.69 13.69 -24.23
C ALA A 304 17.76 14.63 -25.02
N GLY A 305 18.11 15.92 -25.16
CA GLY A 305 17.30 16.92 -25.86
C GLY A 305 16.02 17.33 -25.12
N MET A 306 15.89 17.00 -23.83
CA MET A 306 14.72 17.37 -23.01
C MET A 306 14.80 18.80 -22.48
N VAL A 307 16.02 19.36 -22.39
CA VAL A 307 16.30 20.75 -21.99
C VAL A 307 17.20 21.35 -23.06
N ASP A 308 16.87 22.54 -23.53
CA ASP A 308 17.70 23.25 -24.52
C ASP A 308 19.03 23.74 -23.91
N ASP A 309 20.02 23.96 -24.75
CA ASP A 309 21.37 24.36 -24.30
C ASP A 309 21.36 25.69 -23.52
N GLY A 310 20.48 26.63 -23.87
CA GLY A 310 20.37 27.92 -23.20
C GLY A 310 19.78 27.79 -21.80
N ALA A 311 18.67 27.05 -21.67
CA ALA A 311 18.05 26.74 -20.39
C ALA A 311 19.00 25.94 -19.49
N ALA A 312 19.72 24.96 -20.03
CA ALA A 312 20.70 24.17 -19.27
C ALA A 312 21.81 25.06 -18.69
N GLN A 313 22.36 25.99 -19.47
CA GLN A 313 23.38 26.95 -19.01
C GLN A 313 22.83 27.92 -17.95
N ALA A 314 21.63 28.49 -18.18
CA ALA A 314 20.99 29.39 -17.22
C ALA A 314 20.76 28.70 -15.87
N VAL A 315 20.25 27.46 -15.93
CA VAL A 315 20.06 26.62 -14.76
C VAL A 315 21.41 26.36 -14.06
N GLN A 316 22.48 25.98 -14.77
CA GLN A 316 23.80 25.79 -14.15
C GLN A 316 24.35 27.04 -13.43
N VAL A 317 24.15 28.24 -13.98
CA VAL A 317 24.57 29.49 -13.33
C VAL A 317 23.77 29.73 -12.04
N VAL A 318 22.44 29.62 -12.10
CA VAL A 318 21.57 29.76 -10.92
C VAL A 318 21.95 28.74 -9.84
N LEU A 319 22.22 27.51 -10.27
CA LEU A 319 22.67 26.43 -9.38
C LEU A 319 24.02 26.72 -8.75
N GLY A 320 24.99 27.24 -9.49
CA GLY A 320 26.29 27.63 -8.96
C GLY A 320 26.22 28.72 -7.89
N LEU A 321 25.27 29.65 -8.01
CA LEU A 321 25.07 30.77 -7.08
C LEU A 321 24.26 30.38 -5.84
N LEU A 322 23.26 29.50 -5.99
CA LEU A 322 22.31 29.14 -4.93
C LEU A 322 22.67 27.85 -4.20
N SER A 323 23.55 27.02 -4.76
CA SER A 323 23.95 25.77 -4.12
C SER A 323 24.63 26.03 -2.78
N LYS A 324 24.12 25.39 -1.74
CA LYS A 324 24.73 25.38 -0.41
C LYS A 324 25.28 23.98 -0.15
N GLY A 325 26.40 23.89 0.56
CA GLY A 325 26.96 22.59 0.92
C GLY A 325 28.20 22.74 1.79
N PRO A 326 28.47 21.79 2.69
CA PRO A 326 29.70 21.76 3.46
C PRO A 326 30.91 21.55 2.53
N PRO A 327 32.12 22.04 2.89
CA PRO A 327 33.33 21.74 2.14
C PRO A 327 33.52 20.22 1.99
N GLY A 328 33.55 19.71 0.76
CA GLY A 328 33.72 18.28 0.47
C GLY A 328 32.45 17.42 0.52
N GLY A 329 31.27 17.98 0.81
CA GLY A 329 29.98 17.27 0.73
C GLY A 329 29.20 17.55 -0.56
N PRO A 330 28.13 16.77 -0.85
CA PRO A 330 27.28 17.01 -2.00
C PRO A 330 26.60 18.37 -1.86
N ARG A 331 26.71 19.20 -2.90
CA ARG A 331 26.00 20.47 -2.97
C ARG A 331 24.49 20.20 -3.10
N SER A 332 23.70 20.88 -2.27
CA SER A 332 22.25 20.82 -2.30
C SER A 332 21.64 22.14 -2.73
N LEU A 333 20.43 22.03 -3.25
CA LEU A 333 19.65 23.15 -3.72
C LEU A 333 18.22 23.00 -3.22
N ASP A 334 17.76 23.98 -2.43
CA ASP A 334 16.38 24.03 -1.92
C ASP A 334 15.59 25.02 -2.78
N MET A 335 14.58 24.54 -3.51
CA MET A 335 13.78 25.37 -4.41
C MET A 335 12.28 25.13 -4.31
N PRO A 336 11.47 26.19 -4.46
CA PRO A 336 10.05 26.05 -4.71
C PRO A 336 9.83 25.54 -6.13
N ILE A 337 9.09 24.44 -6.24
CA ILE A 337 8.59 23.88 -7.48
C ILE A 337 7.08 24.08 -7.50
N THR A 338 6.53 24.50 -8.64
CA THR A 338 5.08 24.62 -8.82
C THR A 338 4.64 23.86 -10.06
N VAL A 339 3.43 23.31 -9.99
CA VAL A 339 2.71 22.77 -11.13
C VAL A 339 1.42 23.58 -11.25
N GLN A 340 1.24 24.28 -12.36
CA GLN A 340 0.02 25.04 -12.64
C GLN A 340 -0.22 25.10 -14.14
N ASP A 341 -1.48 24.93 -14.59
CA ASP A 341 -1.84 24.88 -16.01
C ASP A 341 -0.99 23.90 -16.84
N ARG A 342 -0.60 22.77 -16.22
CA ARG A 342 0.33 21.78 -16.77
C ARG A 342 1.76 22.31 -17.04
N ARG A 343 2.17 23.41 -16.43
CA ARG A 343 3.56 23.89 -16.48
C ARG A 343 4.25 23.53 -15.17
N LEU A 344 5.36 22.80 -15.26
CA LEU A 344 6.28 22.57 -14.14
C LEU A 344 7.29 23.71 -14.13
N SER A 345 7.31 24.47 -13.04
CA SER A 345 8.17 25.64 -12.89
C SER A 345 9.04 25.52 -11.65
N LEU A 346 10.24 26.09 -11.74
CA LEU A 346 11.18 26.23 -10.65
C LEU A 346 11.39 27.73 -10.42
N GLY A 347 10.82 28.24 -9.33
CA GLY A 347 10.63 29.68 -9.14
C GLY A 347 9.85 30.33 -10.30
N ARG A 348 10.53 31.17 -11.10
CA ARG A 348 9.93 31.85 -12.28
C ARG A 348 10.31 31.19 -13.62
N ILE A 349 11.09 30.13 -13.60
CA ILE A 349 11.60 29.46 -14.80
C ILE A 349 10.66 28.30 -15.13
N GLU A 350 10.07 28.31 -16.32
CA GLU A 350 9.33 27.16 -16.85
C GLU A 350 10.33 26.09 -17.31
N LEU A 351 10.20 24.87 -16.76
CA LEU A 351 11.09 23.76 -17.09
C LEU A 351 10.50 22.89 -18.19
N VAL A 352 9.24 22.47 -18.00
CA VAL A 352 8.58 21.55 -18.93
C VAL A 352 7.07 21.73 -18.86
N ARG A 353 6.42 21.53 -20.01
CA ARG A 353 4.97 21.41 -20.10
C ARG A 353 4.56 19.95 -20.00
N LEU A 354 3.82 19.61 -18.95
CA LEU A 354 3.29 18.28 -18.69
C LEU A 354 2.20 17.92 -19.71
N LYS A 355 2.17 16.65 -20.11
CA LYS A 355 1.06 16.08 -20.86
C LYS A 355 -0.19 16.07 -19.97
N PRO A 356 -1.40 16.24 -20.54
CA PRO A 356 -2.62 16.13 -19.76
C PRO A 356 -2.72 14.75 -19.11
N VAL A 357 -3.14 14.71 -17.84
CA VAL A 357 -3.45 13.48 -17.12
C VAL A 357 -4.94 13.18 -17.26
N ASP A 358 -5.27 11.95 -17.61
CA ASP A 358 -6.65 11.45 -17.66
C ASP A 358 -6.85 10.50 -16.48
N TRP A 359 -7.05 11.07 -15.28
CA TRP A 359 -7.25 10.30 -14.05
C TRP A 359 -8.53 9.47 -14.10
N PHE A 360 -9.51 9.93 -14.86
CA PHE A 360 -10.89 9.47 -14.80
C PHE A 360 -11.21 8.40 -15.87
N ARG A 361 -10.17 7.94 -16.56
CA ARG A 361 -10.15 6.71 -17.35
C ARG A 361 -9.05 5.80 -16.79
N PRO A 362 -9.23 4.47 -16.75
CA PRO A 362 -8.19 3.57 -16.25
C PRO A 362 -6.86 3.82 -16.99
N PRO A 363 -5.72 3.75 -16.27
CA PRO A 363 -4.49 4.36 -16.74
C PRO A 363 -3.94 3.59 -17.94
N LEU A 364 -3.57 4.35 -18.98
CA LEU A 364 -2.25 4.40 -19.63
C LEU A 364 -2.41 4.86 -21.10
N ARG A 365 -1.71 5.95 -21.45
CA ARG A 365 -1.47 6.43 -22.82
C ARG A 365 0.02 6.47 -23.07
#